data_AF-A0AAN0K090-F1
#
_entry.id   AF-A0AAN0K090-F1
#
_cell.length_a   1.000
_cell.length_b   1.000
_cell.length_c   1.000
_cell.angle_alpha   90.00
_cell.angle_beta   90.00
_cell.angle_gamma   90.00
#
_symmetry.space_group_name_H-M   'P 1'
#
loop_
_entity.id
_entity.type
_entity.pdbx_description
1 polymer ?
#
loop_
_entity_poly.entity_id
_entity_poly.type
_entity_poly.pdbx_seq_one_letter_code
_entity_poly.pdbx_strand_id
1 'polypeptide(L)'
;PNHIWIFNRLSLLKLTLECLNTVSQYWYNSPSFDAIFQTTLNTIKSLDVPKSLKSLLEQVQASIESGISRPKPILQVLRRKPKSVKFFEPQFDNDYQPGKRKAPNKTQGEMMKLKHKHKRELKGAIREIRKDTKFLARQKLKEQLTRDGERKRKVKQIEGWLQEQQHDMKMEKIRKRK
;
A
#
# COMPACT_ATOMS: atom_id res chain seq x y z
N PRO A 1 60.53 63.70 -37.79
CA PRO A 1 59.11 63.36 -38.08
C PRO A 1 58.77 61.88 -37.87
N ASN A 2 59.49 60.95 -38.50
CA ASN A 2 59.12 59.52 -38.56
C ASN A 2 59.15 58.77 -37.21
N HIS A 3 60.05 59.13 -36.29
CA HIS A 3 60.14 58.49 -34.97
C HIS A 3 58.92 58.74 -34.06
N ILE A 4 58.29 59.92 -34.17
CA ILE A 4 57.11 60.28 -33.38
C ILE A 4 55.90 59.44 -33.81
N TRP A 5 55.75 59.19 -35.11
CA TRP A 5 54.68 58.34 -35.65
C TRP A 5 54.83 56.86 -35.25
N ILE A 6 56.06 56.35 -35.20
CA ILE A 6 56.34 54.97 -34.76
C ILE A 6 56.04 54.83 -33.26
N PHE A 7 56.47 55.81 -32.45
CA PHE A 7 56.20 55.80 -31.00
C PHE A 7 54.71 55.87 -30.69
N ASN A 8 53.96 56.74 -31.38
CA ASN A 8 52.50 56.86 -31.22
C ASN A 8 51.75 55.60 -31.66
N ARG A 9 52.24 54.87 -32.67
CA ARG A 9 51.66 53.59 -33.09
C ARG A 9 51.92 52.48 -32.08
N LEU A 10 53.12 52.45 -31.48
CA LEU A 10 53.47 51.48 -30.45
C LEU A 10 52.73 51.74 -29.13
N SER A 11 52.56 53.00 -28.74
CA SER A 11 51.78 53.35 -27.54
C SER A 11 50.30 53.03 -27.70
N LEU A 12 49.73 53.25 -28.90
CA LEU A 12 48.35 52.87 -29.21
C LEU A 12 48.18 51.34 -29.16
N LEU A 13 49.09 50.58 -29.75
CA LEU A 13 49.07 49.11 -29.70
C LEU A 13 49.12 48.62 -28.24
N LYS A 14 50.04 49.17 -27.44
CA LYS A 14 50.13 48.85 -26.02
C LYS A 14 48.83 49.10 -25.28
N LEU A 15 48.22 50.28 -25.45
CA LEU A 15 46.95 50.64 -24.81
C LEU A 15 45.81 49.72 -25.25
N THR A 16 45.75 49.34 -26.54
CA THR A 16 44.73 48.41 -27.03
C THR A 16 44.87 47.02 -26.41
N LEU A 17 46.08 46.52 -26.21
CA LEU A 17 46.30 45.22 -25.56
C LEU A 17 46.00 45.27 -24.06
N GLU A 18 46.35 46.37 -23.37
CA GLU A 18 45.98 46.58 -21.97
C GLU A 18 44.46 46.64 -21.79
N CYS A 19 43.77 47.38 -22.66
CA CYS A 19 42.31 47.44 -22.68
C CYS A 19 41.69 46.06 -22.98
N LEU A 20 42.27 45.30 -23.92
CA LEU A 20 41.80 43.96 -24.20
C LEU A 20 41.98 43.02 -23.00
N ASN A 21 43.09 43.15 -22.28
CA ASN A 21 43.34 42.40 -21.05
C ASN A 21 42.28 42.70 -19.98
N THR A 22 41.98 43.99 -19.75
CA THR A 22 40.98 44.37 -18.75
C THR A 22 39.58 43.88 -19.13
N VAL A 23 39.18 44.02 -20.39
CA VAL A 23 37.89 43.52 -20.89
C VAL A 23 37.82 41.99 -20.79
N SER A 24 38.91 41.28 -21.09
CA SER A 24 39.00 39.82 -20.89
C SER A 24 38.77 39.43 -19.44
N GLN A 25 39.32 40.17 -18.47
CA GLN A 25 39.13 39.89 -17.06
C GLN A 25 37.70 40.19 -16.59
N TYR A 26 37.13 41.33 -17.03
CA TYR A 26 35.75 41.69 -16.67
C TYR A 26 34.72 40.70 -17.21
N TRP A 27 34.91 40.20 -18.43
CA TRP A 27 33.96 39.32 -19.09
C TRP A 27 34.23 37.83 -18.86
N TYR A 28 35.23 37.48 -18.06
CA TYR A 28 35.65 36.11 -17.78
C TYR A 28 34.52 35.18 -17.30
N ASN A 29 33.52 35.72 -16.61
CA ASN A 29 32.37 34.95 -16.10
C ASN A 29 31.18 34.88 -17.06
N SER A 30 31.26 35.50 -18.23
CA SER A 30 30.17 35.50 -19.21
C SER A 30 30.05 34.12 -19.89
N PRO A 31 28.83 33.58 -20.06
CA PRO A 31 28.62 32.32 -20.78
C PRO A 31 29.10 32.40 -22.25
N SER A 32 29.07 33.60 -22.83
CA SER A 32 29.42 33.88 -24.22
C SER A 32 30.89 34.25 -24.44
N PHE A 33 31.74 34.15 -23.41
CA PHE A 33 33.15 34.56 -23.47
C PHE A 33 33.89 33.96 -24.68
N ASP A 34 33.76 32.66 -24.86
CA ASP A 34 34.36 31.90 -25.97
C ASP A 34 33.97 32.45 -27.35
N ALA A 35 32.67 32.64 -27.62
CA ALA A 35 32.20 33.16 -28.90
C ALA A 35 32.72 34.57 -29.21
N ILE A 36 32.97 35.38 -28.17
CA ILE A 36 33.46 36.76 -28.30
C ILE A 36 34.97 36.78 -28.52
N PHE A 37 35.75 35.97 -27.78
CA PHE A 37 37.21 36.05 -27.77
C PHE A 37 37.92 35.02 -28.66
N GLN A 38 37.21 34.07 -29.27
CA GLN A 38 37.81 33.13 -30.24
C GLN A 38 38.41 33.85 -31.45
N THR A 39 37.67 34.79 -32.04
CA THR A 39 38.11 35.54 -33.22
C THR A 39 39.29 36.44 -32.86
N THR A 40 39.23 37.12 -31.71
CA THR A 40 40.30 38.00 -31.25
C THR A 40 41.57 37.23 -30.95
N LEU A 41 41.49 36.06 -30.29
CA LEU A 41 42.64 35.19 -30.06
C LEU A 41 43.34 34.77 -31.36
N ASN A 42 42.57 34.40 -32.39
CA ASN A 42 43.15 34.05 -33.70
C ASN A 42 43.88 35.24 -34.35
N THR A 43 43.33 36.45 -34.23
CA THR A 43 44.00 37.67 -34.75
C THR A 43 45.25 38.06 -33.95
N ILE A 44 45.29 37.81 -32.64
CA ILE A 44 46.46 38.11 -31.80
C ILE A 44 47.57 37.08 -32.06
N LYS A 45 47.24 35.83 -32.37
CA LYS A 45 48.22 34.79 -32.72
C LYS A 45 48.95 35.06 -34.04
N SER A 46 48.32 35.74 -34.98
CA SER A 46 48.92 36.09 -36.28
C SER A 46 49.70 37.41 -36.27
N LEU A 47 49.67 38.17 -35.17
CA LEU A 47 50.30 39.48 -35.08
C LEU A 47 51.78 39.36 -34.72
N ASP A 48 52.67 39.89 -35.57
CA ASP A 48 54.09 40.02 -35.25
C ASP A 48 54.36 41.37 -34.57
N VAL A 49 54.87 41.34 -33.35
CA VAL A 49 54.98 42.49 -32.46
C VAL A 49 56.43 42.65 -31.95
N PRO A 50 56.96 43.89 -31.84
CA PRO A 50 58.29 44.12 -31.31
C PRO A 50 58.50 43.53 -29.90
N LYS A 51 59.75 43.16 -29.63
CA LYS A 51 60.19 42.46 -28.39
C LYS A 51 59.70 43.10 -27.09
N SER A 52 59.50 44.42 -27.07
CA SER A 52 59.03 45.18 -25.90
C SER A 52 57.58 44.91 -25.51
N LEU A 53 56.72 44.48 -26.44
CA LEU A 53 55.29 44.23 -26.20
C LEU A 53 54.93 42.74 -26.27
N LYS A 54 55.90 41.88 -26.56
CA LYS A 54 55.73 40.44 -26.72
C LYS A 54 55.28 39.77 -25.41
N SER A 55 55.84 40.18 -24.27
CA SER A 55 55.44 39.69 -22.94
C SER A 55 53.99 40.03 -22.60
N LEU A 56 53.54 41.23 -22.98
CA LEU A 56 52.17 41.68 -22.75
C LEU A 56 51.19 40.94 -23.67
N LEU A 57 51.59 40.67 -24.91
CA LEU A 57 50.83 39.83 -25.84
C LEU A 57 50.66 38.40 -25.31
N GLU A 58 51.73 37.77 -24.84
CA GLU A 58 51.69 36.42 -24.24
C GLU A 58 50.77 36.37 -23.01
N GLN A 59 50.79 37.40 -22.17
CA GLN A 59 49.91 37.51 -21.01
C GLN A 59 48.43 37.59 -21.41
N VAL A 60 48.10 38.40 -22.42
CA VAL A 60 46.72 38.54 -22.94
C VAL A 60 46.26 37.24 -23.60
N GLN A 61 47.12 36.60 -24.38
CA GLN A 61 46.84 35.29 -24.98
C GLN A 61 46.53 34.25 -23.92
N ALA A 62 47.38 34.11 -22.90
CA ALA A 62 47.17 33.16 -21.81
C ALA A 62 45.87 33.43 -21.03
N SER A 63 45.55 34.72 -20.78
CA SER A 63 44.29 35.12 -20.14
C SER A 63 43.08 34.67 -20.95
N ILE A 64 43.08 34.93 -22.26
CA ILE A 64 41.97 34.55 -23.14
C ILE A 64 41.86 33.02 -23.30
N GLU A 65 42.97 32.32 -23.47
CA GLU A 65 43.01 30.85 -23.56
C GLU A 65 42.45 30.19 -22.30
N SER A 66 42.80 30.72 -21.13
CA SER A 66 42.29 30.22 -19.85
C SER A 66 40.76 30.37 -19.74
N GLY A 67 40.20 31.47 -20.24
CA GLY A 67 38.76 31.71 -20.23
C GLY A 67 38.00 30.86 -21.26
N ILE A 68 38.62 30.56 -22.39
CA ILE A 68 38.06 29.66 -23.42
C ILE A 68 38.04 28.21 -22.93
N SER A 69 39.13 27.74 -22.31
CA SER A 69 39.27 26.36 -21.84
C SER A 69 38.39 26.02 -20.62
N ARG A 70 37.69 27.00 -20.06
CA ARG A 70 36.85 26.81 -18.87
C ARG A 70 35.65 25.90 -19.17
N PRO A 71 35.35 24.89 -18.34
CA PRO A 71 34.14 24.09 -18.48
C PRO A 71 32.89 24.95 -18.27
N LYS A 72 31.97 24.91 -19.22
CA LYS A 72 30.73 25.69 -19.17
C LYS A 72 29.53 24.82 -18.81
N PRO A 73 28.61 25.30 -17.96
CA PRO A 73 27.36 24.61 -17.76
C PRO A 73 26.53 24.66 -19.05
N ILE A 74 25.99 23.51 -19.45
CA ILE A 74 25.06 23.40 -20.58
C ILE A 74 23.83 24.24 -20.26
N LEU A 75 23.36 25.01 -21.24
CA LEU A 75 22.14 25.80 -21.12
C LEU A 75 20.94 24.89 -20.83
N GLN A 76 20.28 25.10 -19.70
CA GLN A 76 19.08 24.37 -19.31
C GLN A 76 17.91 25.35 -19.26
N VAL A 77 17.10 25.34 -20.32
CA VAL A 77 16.11 26.41 -20.57
C VAL A 77 14.95 26.39 -19.55
N LEU A 78 14.57 25.23 -18.98
CA LEU A 78 13.65 25.20 -17.82
C LEU A 78 13.60 23.81 -17.17
N ARG A 79 14.19 23.64 -15.98
CA ARG A 79 13.98 22.43 -15.16
C ARG A 79 12.72 22.59 -14.31
N ARG A 80 11.59 22.02 -14.77
CA ARG A 80 10.35 21.96 -13.95
C ARG A 80 10.45 20.86 -12.91
N LYS A 81 10.04 21.16 -11.68
CA LYS A 81 9.91 20.15 -10.62
C LYS A 81 8.72 19.22 -10.93
N PRO A 82 8.83 17.91 -10.67
CA PRO A 82 7.71 16.99 -10.84
C PRO A 82 6.57 17.36 -9.87
N LYS A 83 5.32 17.14 -10.32
CA LYS A 83 4.14 17.34 -9.46
C LYS A 83 4.09 16.25 -8.40
N SER A 84 3.76 16.61 -7.17
CA SER A 84 3.56 15.64 -6.09
C SER A 84 2.32 14.78 -6.35
N VAL A 85 2.33 13.56 -5.79
CA VAL A 85 1.16 12.67 -5.81
C VAL A 85 0.02 13.30 -5.02
N LYS A 86 -1.23 13.07 -5.46
CA LYS A 86 -2.42 13.51 -4.74
C LYS A 86 -2.60 12.65 -3.49
N PHE A 87 -2.68 13.28 -2.33
CA PHE A 87 -3.07 12.61 -1.09
C PHE A 87 -4.60 12.61 -0.97
N PHE A 88 -5.16 11.50 -0.49
CA PHE A 88 -6.57 11.37 -0.18
C PHE A 88 -6.76 11.29 1.33
N GLU A 89 -7.84 11.89 1.82
CA GLU A 89 -8.21 11.81 3.23
C GLU A 89 -8.87 10.47 3.53
N PRO A 90 -8.45 9.76 4.60
CA PRO A 90 -9.07 8.51 4.98
C PRO A 90 -10.50 8.76 5.49
N GLN A 91 -11.44 7.95 5.01
CA GLN A 91 -12.81 7.94 5.50
C GLN A 91 -12.93 7.00 6.70
N PHE A 92 -12.90 7.55 7.90
CA PHE A 92 -13.16 6.81 9.13
C PHE A 92 -14.18 7.56 10.00
N ASP A 93 -14.81 6.83 10.91
CA ASP A 93 -15.75 7.39 11.86
C ASP A 93 -15.04 7.73 13.16
N ASN A 94 -15.19 8.96 13.65
CA ASN A 94 -14.63 9.38 14.94
C ASN A 94 -15.20 8.56 16.12
N ASP A 95 -16.48 8.19 16.05
CA ASP A 95 -17.17 7.40 17.09
C ASP A 95 -17.33 5.93 16.69
N TYR A 96 -16.23 5.28 16.30
CA TYR A 96 -16.26 3.86 15.96
C TYR A 96 -16.52 3.00 17.21
N GLN A 97 -17.62 2.23 17.19
CA GLN A 97 -17.97 1.27 18.24
C GLN A 97 -17.84 -0.16 17.71
N PRO A 98 -16.94 -1.01 18.26
CA PRO A 98 -16.80 -2.38 17.81
C PRO A 98 -18.09 -3.16 18.04
N GLY A 99 -18.52 -3.93 17.03
CA GLY A 99 -19.76 -4.72 17.05
C GLY A 99 -21.03 -3.98 16.62
N LYS A 100 -21.00 -2.64 16.54
CA LYS A 100 -22.12 -1.86 15.98
C LYS A 100 -22.02 -1.83 14.47
N ARG A 101 -23.01 -2.43 13.80
CA ARG A 101 -23.10 -2.38 12.33
C ARG A 101 -23.61 -1.02 11.89
N LYS A 102 -22.85 -0.34 11.04
CA LYS A 102 -23.32 0.87 10.35
C LYS A 102 -24.18 0.47 9.16
N ALA A 103 -25.28 1.20 8.99
CA ALA A 103 -26.12 1.13 7.81
C ALA A 103 -26.04 2.48 7.10
N PRO A 104 -26.06 2.51 5.76
CA PRO A 104 -25.99 3.76 5.00
C PRO A 104 -27.21 4.64 5.28
N ASN A 105 -28.40 4.02 5.43
CA ASN A 105 -29.66 4.69 5.70
C ASN A 105 -30.39 4.07 6.91
N LYS A 106 -31.20 4.88 7.60
CA LYS A 106 -31.97 4.45 8.78
C LYS A 106 -32.90 3.26 8.48
N THR A 107 -33.62 3.32 7.36
CA THR A 107 -34.56 2.26 6.92
C THR A 107 -33.87 0.92 6.70
N GLN A 108 -32.69 0.91 6.08
CA GLN A 108 -31.90 -0.29 5.89
C GLN A 108 -31.37 -0.84 7.21
N GLY A 109 -30.95 0.03 8.13
CA GLY A 109 -30.54 -0.37 9.47
C GLY A 109 -31.66 -1.05 10.26
N GLU A 110 -32.86 -0.50 10.22
CA GLU A 110 -34.05 -1.07 10.86
C GLU A 110 -34.43 -2.43 10.25
N MET A 111 -34.41 -2.55 8.92
CA MET A 111 -34.66 -3.81 8.22
C MET A 111 -33.64 -4.89 8.64
N MET A 112 -32.35 -4.56 8.68
CA MET A 112 -31.31 -5.50 9.09
C MET A 112 -31.48 -5.93 10.56
N LYS A 113 -31.82 -5.00 11.44
CA LYS A 113 -32.13 -5.26 12.86
C LYS A 113 -33.32 -6.21 12.99
N LEU A 114 -34.40 -5.97 12.23
CA LEU A 114 -35.60 -6.81 12.25
C LEU A 114 -35.32 -8.22 11.73
N LYS A 115 -34.61 -8.34 10.60
CA LYS A 115 -34.19 -9.64 10.05
C LYS A 115 -33.32 -10.44 11.02
N HIS A 116 -32.42 -9.76 11.74
CA HIS A 116 -31.58 -10.41 12.73
C HIS A 116 -32.40 -10.93 13.93
N LYS A 117 -33.30 -10.10 14.48
CA LYS A 117 -34.20 -10.50 15.57
C LYS A 117 -35.04 -11.70 15.19
N HIS A 118 -35.70 -11.65 14.03
CA HIS A 118 -36.53 -12.74 13.52
C HIS A 118 -35.74 -14.05 13.39
N LYS A 119 -34.54 -14.02 12.78
CA LYS A 119 -33.70 -15.22 12.66
C LYS A 119 -33.25 -15.77 14.01
N ARG A 120 -32.97 -14.90 14.99
CA ARG A 120 -32.55 -15.31 16.34
C ARG A 120 -33.69 -15.98 17.10
N GLU A 121 -34.86 -15.37 17.08
CA GLU A 121 -36.06 -15.88 17.74
C GLU A 121 -36.52 -17.20 17.11
N LEU A 122 -36.58 -17.27 15.78
CA LEU A 122 -36.94 -18.49 15.05
C LEU A 122 -35.98 -19.66 15.38
N LYS A 123 -34.66 -19.40 15.40
CA LYS A 123 -33.67 -20.43 15.79
C LYS A 123 -33.83 -20.87 17.23
N GLY A 124 -34.17 -19.95 18.14
CA GLY A 124 -34.47 -20.25 19.54
C GLY A 124 -35.69 -21.16 19.68
N ALA A 125 -36.80 -20.77 19.05
CA ALA A 125 -38.05 -21.53 19.08
C ALA A 125 -37.87 -22.95 18.54
N ILE A 126 -37.21 -23.10 17.38
CA ILE A 126 -36.93 -24.42 16.80
C ILE A 126 -36.08 -25.28 17.75
N ARG A 127 -35.13 -24.68 18.47
CA ARG A 127 -34.28 -25.41 19.42
C ARG A 127 -35.09 -25.94 20.60
N GLU A 128 -35.99 -25.15 21.16
CA GLU A 128 -36.85 -25.59 22.26
C GLU A 128 -37.83 -26.67 21.80
N ILE A 129 -38.49 -26.50 20.63
CA ILE A 129 -39.35 -27.56 20.05
C ILE A 129 -38.60 -28.88 19.90
N ARG A 130 -37.33 -28.86 19.47
CA ARG A 130 -36.50 -30.08 19.36
C ARG A 130 -36.17 -30.71 20.72
N LYS A 131 -35.98 -29.90 21.76
CA LYS A 131 -35.77 -30.42 23.12
C LYS A 131 -37.04 -31.06 23.66
N ASP A 132 -38.19 -30.40 23.46
CA ASP A 132 -39.48 -30.88 23.93
C ASP A 132 -39.89 -32.19 23.23
N THR A 133 -39.72 -32.26 21.91
CA THR A 133 -39.98 -33.49 21.16
C THR A 133 -39.10 -34.65 21.64
N LYS A 134 -37.81 -34.39 21.91
CA LYS A 134 -36.90 -35.40 22.48
C LYS A 134 -37.31 -35.82 23.90
N PHE A 135 -37.76 -34.89 24.72
CA PHE A 135 -38.24 -35.17 26.06
C PHE A 135 -39.51 -36.04 26.03
N LEU A 136 -40.51 -35.65 25.23
CA LEU A 136 -41.74 -36.40 25.05
C LEU A 136 -41.48 -37.81 24.49
N ALA A 137 -40.56 -37.95 23.54
CA ALA A 137 -40.18 -39.26 23.01
C ALA A 137 -39.59 -40.17 24.10
N ARG A 138 -38.71 -39.64 24.95
CA ARG A 138 -38.14 -40.40 26.08
C ARG A 138 -39.21 -40.80 27.09
N GLN A 139 -40.14 -39.89 27.40
CA GLN A 139 -41.22 -40.19 28.35
C GLN A 139 -42.15 -41.28 27.80
N LYS A 140 -42.59 -41.15 26.54
CA LYS A 140 -43.42 -42.16 25.86
C LYS A 140 -42.74 -43.54 25.83
N LEU A 141 -41.43 -43.56 25.53
CA LEU A 141 -40.65 -44.81 25.54
C LEU A 141 -40.60 -45.43 26.94
N LYS A 142 -40.37 -44.62 27.99
CA LYS A 142 -40.36 -45.08 29.38
C LYS A 142 -41.71 -45.68 29.77
N GLU A 143 -42.81 -45.00 29.45
CA GLU A 143 -44.18 -45.47 29.72
C GLU A 143 -44.53 -46.74 28.95
N GLN A 144 -44.00 -46.91 27.73
CA GLN A 144 -44.19 -48.13 26.97
C GLN A 144 -43.42 -49.30 27.59
N LEU A 145 -42.14 -49.10 27.93
CA LEU A 145 -41.32 -50.13 28.57
C LEU A 145 -41.88 -50.58 29.93
N THR A 146 -42.42 -49.65 30.73
CA THR A 146 -43.06 -50.01 32.01
C THR A 146 -44.32 -50.84 31.78
N ARG A 147 -45.20 -50.43 30.85
CA ARG A 147 -46.41 -51.20 30.50
C ARG A 147 -46.09 -52.58 29.95
N ASP A 148 -45.10 -52.69 29.06
CA ASP A 148 -44.68 -53.96 28.49
C ASP A 148 -44.05 -54.88 29.56
N GLY A 149 -43.26 -54.30 30.49
CA GLY A 149 -42.72 -55.01 31.64
C GLY A 149 -43.80 -55.57 32.57
N GLU A 150 -44.81 -54.75 32.89
CA GLU A 150 -45.97 -55.19 33.70
C GLU A 150 -46.78 -56.28 32.98
N ARG A 151 -47.05 -56.10 31.69
CA ARG A 151 -47.76 -57.10 30.88
C ARG A 151 -47.01 -58.42 30.85
N LYS A 152 -45.70 -58.40 30.59
CA LYS A 152 -44.85 -59.60 30.56
C LYS A 152 -44.83 -60.32 31.91
N ARG A 153 -44.78 -59.58 33.03
CA ARG A 153 -44.88 -60.14 34.38
C ARG A 153 -46.21 -60.85 34.60
N LYS A 154 -47.34 -60.21 34.25
CA LYS A 154 -48.68 -60.79 34.37
C LYS A 154 -48.84 -62.06 33.52
N VAL A 155 -48.37 -62.02 32.27
CA VAL A 155 -48.42 -63.19 31.38
C VAL A 155 -47.61 -64.36 31.97
N LYS A 156 -46.40 -64.09 32.46
CA LYS A 156 -45.56 -65.12 33.09
C LYS A 156 -46.22 -65.74 34.34
N GLN A 157 -46.94 -64.94 35.14
CA GLN A 157 -47.70 -65.46 36.29
C GLN A 157 -48.83 -66.39 35.84
N ILE A 158 -49.61 -66.00 34.83
CA ILE A 158 -50.69 -66.81 34.27
C ILE A 158 -50.15 -68.12 33.68
N GLU A 159 -49.07 -68.06 32.93
CA GLU A 159 -48.40 -69.26 32.38
C GLU A 159 -47.90 -70.19 33.49
N GLY A 160 -47.34 -69.63 34.57
CA GLY A 160 -46.93 -70.40 35.75
C GLY A 160 -48.10 -71.13 36.40
N TRP A 161 -49.22 -70.44 36.66
CA TRP A 161 -50.43 -71.07 37.20
C TRP A 161 -51.01 -72.15 36.27
N LEU A 162 -50.98 -71.92 34.96
CA LEU A 162 -51.42 -72.91 33.98
C LEU A 162 -50.53 -74.16 34.00
N GLN A 163 -49.21 -73.99 34.15
CA GLN A 163 -48.26 -75.10 34.28
C GLN A 163 -48.48 -75.90 35.56
N GLU A 164 -48.74 -75.23 36.69
CA GLU A 164 -49.10 -75.87 37.97
C GLU A 164 -50.39 -76.69 37.83
N GLN A 165 -51.45 -76.13 37.26
CA GLN A 165 -52.71 -76.86 37.00
C GLN A 165 -52.51 -78.09 36.10
N GLN A 166 -51.69 -77.98 35.05
CA GLN A 166 -51.36 -79.12 34.19
C GLN A 166 -50.58 -80.20 34.93
N HIS A 167 -49.67 -79.81 35.82
CA HIS A 167 -48.92 -80.73 36.66
C HIS A 167 -49.85 -81.49 37.60
N ASP A 168 -50.71 -80.77 38.34
CA ASP A 168 -51.70 -81.36 39.26
C ASP A 168 -52.64 -82.33 38.54
N MET A 169 -53.17 -81.94 37.38
CA MET A 169 -54.00 -82.83 36.55
C MET A 169 -53.28 -84.11 36.14
N LYS A 170 -51.99 -84.03 35.78
CA LYS A 170 -51.20 -85.21 35.43
C LYS A 170 -51.01 -86.12 36.65
N MET A 171 -50.68 -85.54 37.80
CA MET A 171 -50.52 -86.29 39.06
C MET A 171 -51.82 -86.97 39.49
N GLU A 172 -52.96 -86.28 39.36
CA GLU A 172 -54.26 -86.85 39.67
C GLU A 172 -54.63 -88.00 38.72
N LYS A 173 -54.33 -87.87 37.41
CA LYS A 173 -54.50 -88.97 36.44
C LYS A 173 -53.62 -90.18 36.77
N ILE A 174 -52.39 -89.98 37.26
CA ILE A 174 -51.52 -91.07 37.71
C ILE A 174 -52.11 -91.75 38.94
N ARG A 175 -52.59 -90.97 39.91
CA ARG A 175 -53.21 -91.49 41.14
C ARG A 175 -54.46 -92.31 40.86
N LYS A 176 -55.29 -91.92 39.89
CA LYS A 176 -56.49 -92.67 39.46
C LYS A 176 -56.19 -93.97 38.68
N ARG A 177 -54.95 -94.18 38.24
CA ARG A 177 -54.53 -95.39 37.50
C ARG A 177 -53.91 -96.47 38.39
N LYS A 178 -53.59 -96.16 39.65
CA LYS A 178 -53.22 -97.12 40.69
C LYS A 178 -54.47 -97.56 41.44
#